data_AF-A0A918GB73-F1
#
_entry.id   AF-A0A918GB73-F1
#
_cell.length_a   1.000
_cell.length_b   1.000
_cell.length_c   1.000
_cell.angle_alpha   90.00
_cell.angle_beta   90.00
_cell.angle_gamma   90.00
#
_symmetry.space_group_name_H-M   'P 1'
#
loop_
_entity.id
_entity.type
_entity.pdbx_description
1 polymer ?
#
loop_
_entity_poly.entity_id
_entity_poly.type
_entity_poly.pdbx_seq_one_letter_code
_entity_poly.pdbx_strand_id
1 'polypeptide(L)'
;MVVAIGLAVYTGFRAPSAWTATLHSVSVTDGFRRRVLVGTLLRPLALATDYDYWVFAGWSFLVSAAVLGVVVGVYLRTGSASVRLLIVGWLLLPTGGYFFHEVGYYDHVLYLLLFAALWLLHRNRVVLAVAVMTLSVLAHEITVLTVLPIFAMVALWRLAFWRALAALAPPALVTGAVLLAVAPAAPGATGRLAATVAQADFPYRPDALALFNRTQSQSWQLYSVSKVLLYLAPFLTIAVVAFLVLRLVGDALTVNVSRPPLALVHGVIAAAAITMPATLAFAGWDKDRWGFLLVTNLVVVLVLHLRHTGRELTPPQVAVLVAAMLLITHLPLSYFDGYAPRPLHWTAIRQFLSEVVHGHVFVIPTR
;
A
#
# COMPACT_ATOMS: atom_id res chain seq x y z
N MET A 1 -11.12 17.22 6.84
CA MET A 1 -10.76 16.45 5.64
C MET A 1 -9.97 17.28 4.62
N VAL A 2 -10.56 18.33 4.04
CA VAL A 2 -9.86 19.18 3.02
C VAL A 2 -8.50 19.67 3.51
N VAL A 3 -8.43 20.23 4.73
CA VAL A 3 -7.17 20.69 5.34
C VAL A 3 -6.15 19.54 5.49
N ALA A 4 -6.60 18.36 5.93
CA ALA A 4 -5.72 17.20 6.10
C ALA A 4 -5.18 16.68 4.76
N ILE A 5 -6.02 16.64 3.72
CA ILE A 5 -5.58 16.31 2.35
C ILE A 5 -4.60 17.37 1.85
N GLY A 6 -4.89 18.65 2.01
CA GLY A 6 -4.00 19.74 1.59
C GLY A 6 -2.63 19.65 2.26
N LEU A 7 -2.59 19.35 3.56
CA LEU A 7 -1.34 19.16 4.29
C LEU A 7 -0.58 17.90 3.85
N ALA A 8 -1.28 16.79 3.62
CA ALA A 8 -0.70 15.56 3.11
C ALA A 8 -0.12 15.75 1.69
N VAL A 9 -0.84 16.44 0.80
CA VAL A 9 -0.35 16.83 -0.53
C VAL A 9 0.88 17.72 -0.39
N TYR A 10 0.83 18.75 0.44
CA TYR A 10 1.98 19.63 0.64
C TYR A 10 3.22 18.86 1.11
N THR A 11 3.07 18.01 2.12
CA THR A 11 4.20 17.28 2.70
C THR A 11 4.80 16.24 1.76
N GLY A 12 3.97 15.63 0.90
CA GLY A 12 4.36 14.44 0.12
C GLY A 12 4.42 14.57 -1.39
N PHE A 13 3.71 15.52 -2.00
CA PHE A 13 3.43 15.51 -3.44
C PHE A 13 4.70 15.54 -4.29
N ARG A 14 4.74 14.64 -5.27
CA ARG A 14 5.77 14.52 -6.30
C ARG A 14 5.13 13.92 -7.56
N ALA A 15 5.64 14.27 -8.73
CA ALA A 15 5.36 13.52 -9.94
C ALA A 15 5.92 12.08 -9.85
N PRO A 16 5.33 11.08 -10.52
CA PRO A 16 5.87 9.72 -10.56
C PRO A 16 7.31 9.71 -11.05
N SER A 17 8.21 9.04 -10.33
CA SER A 17 9.63 9.01 -10.71
C SER A 17 9.87 8.18 -11.97
N ALA A 18 11.04 8.36 -12.57
CA ALA A 18 11.50 7.53 -13.67
C ALA A 18 11.62 6.04 -13.28
N TRP A 19 11.86 5.75 -11.99
CA TRP A 19 11.82 4.40 -11.45
C TRP A 19 10.44 3.77 -11.65
N THR A 20 9.40 4.50 -11.28
CA THR A 20 8.01 4.09 -11.47
C THR A 20 7.65 3.90 -12.93
N ALA A 21 7.99 4.86 -13.80
CA ALA A 21 7.73 4.74 -15.25
C ALA A 21 8.44 3.52 -15.86
N THR A 22 9.68 3.23 -15.43
CA THR A 22 10.43 2.04 -15.84
C THR A 22 9.71 0.76 -15.43
N LEU A 23 9.23 0.68 -14.18
CA LEU A 23 8.46 -0.48 -13.71
C LEU A 23 7.12 -0.61 -14.44
N HIS A 24 6.42 0.49 -14.71
CA HIS A 24 5.19 0.48 -15.50
C HIS A 24 5.39 0.13 -16.97
N SER A 25 6.62 0.11 -17.47
CA SER A 25 6.93 -0.37 -18.83
C SER A 25 7.07 -1.90 -18.92
N VAL A 26 7.06 -2.60 -17.77
CA VAL A 26 7.23 -4.06 -17.71
C VAL A 26 5.94 -4.80 -18.07
N SER A 27 5.97 -5.57 -19.16
CA SER A 27 4.83 -6.37 -19.63
C SER A 27 5.14 -7.85 -19.77
N VAL A 28 4.09 -8.68 -19.65
CA VAL A 28 4.15 -10.11 -19.93
C VAL A 28 4.60 -10.42 -21.37
N THR A 29 4.21 -9.58 -22.34
CA THR A 29 4.57 -9.78 -23.75
C THR A 29 6.05 -9.57 -24.02
N ASP A 30 6.74 -8.83 -23.16
CA ASP A 30 8.17 -8.55 -23.29
C ASP A 30 9.02 -9.62 -22.56
N GLY A 31 8.37 -10.63 -21.99
CA GLY A 31 8.97 -11.78 -21.34
C GLY A 31 9.10 -11.66 -19.82
N PHE A 32 8.49 -10.64 -19.21
CA PHE A 32 8.43 -10.52 -17.75
C PHE A 32 7.31 -11.38 -17.16
N ARG A 33 7.45 -11.75 -15.89
CA ARG A 33 6.49 -12.64 -15.20
C ARG A 33 6.00 -12.07 -13.88
N ARG A 34 6.74 -11.13 -13.27
CA ARG A 34 6.38 -10.42 -12.04
C ARG A 34 6.11 -8.95 -12.34
N ARG A 35 5.21 -8.33 -11.56
CA ARG A 35 4.87 -6.90 -11.67
C ARG A 35 4.41 -6.47 -13.06
N VAL A 36 3.78 -7.40 -13.79
CA VAL A 36 3.41 -7.24 -15.19
C VAL A 36 2.03 -6.65 -15.41
N LEU A 37 1.14 -6.63 -14.40
CA LEU A 37 -0.26 -6.25 -14.62
C LEU A 37 -0.38 -4.85 -15.21
N VAL A 38 0.22 -3.85 -14.56
CA VAL A 38 0.11 -2.46 -15.00
C VAL A 38 0.73 -2.26 -16.36
N GLY A 39 1.97 -2.71 -16.57
CA GLY A 39 2.63 -2.51 -17.85
C GLY A 39 1.97 -3.27 -18.99
N THR A 40 1.38 -4.43 -18.74
CA THR A 40 0.58 -5.13 -19.76
C THR A 40 -0.69 -4.37 -20.14
N LEU A 41 -1.36 -3.73 -19.18
CA LEU A 41 -2.53 -2.90 -19.47
C LEU A 41 -2.16 -1.61 -20.20
N LEU A 42 -1.02 -0.99 -19.86
CA LEU A 42 -0.58 0.27 -20.46
C LEU A 42 0.17 0.08 -21.78
N ARG A 43 0.67 -1.11 -22.07
CA ARG A 43 1.53 -1.37 -23.24
C ARG A 43 0.96 -0.91 -24.58
N PRO A 44 -0.34 -1.12 -24.92
CA PRO A 44 -0.88 -0.63 -26.19
C PRO A 44 -0.75 0.88 -26.34
N LEU A 45 -1.00 1.63 -25.25
CA LEU A 45 -0.86 3.08 -25.24
C LEU A 45 0.61 3.50 -25.25
N ALA A 46 1.45 2.85 -24.45
CA ALA A 46 2.89 3.10 -24.46
C ALA A 46 3.51 2.90 -25.85
N LEU A 47 3.16 1.83 -26.57
CA LEU A 47 3.64 1.61 -27.94
C LEU A 47 3.10 2.65 -28.93
N ALA A 48 1.86 3.12 -28.75
CA ALA A 48 1.27 4.12 -29.62
C ALA A 48 1.86 5.53 -29.43
N THR A 49 2.52 5.78 -28.29
CA THR A 49 3.12 7.06 -27.91
C THR A 49 4.63 6.97 -27.70
N ASP A 50 5.28 5.93 -28.23
CA ASP A 50 6.73 5.71 -28.10
C ASP A 50 7.24 5.81 -26.64
N TYR A 51 6.48 5.23 -25.72
CA TYR A 51 6.72 5.21 -24.27
C TYR A 51 6.73 6.60 -23.61
N ASP A 52 5.95 7.56 -24.11
CA ASP A 52 5.73 8.87 -23.46
C ASP A 52 5.46 8.74 -21.94
N TYR A 53 6.28 9.43 -21.15
CA TYR A 53 6.22 9.52 -19.69
C TYR A 53 4.82 9.84 -19.17
N TRP A 54 4.10 10.74 -19.85
CA TRP A 54 2.80 11.23 -19.41
C TRP A 54 1.71 10.16 -19.46
N VAL A 55 1.88 9.10 -20.26
CA VAL A 55 1.01 7.92 -20.20
C VAL A 55 1.11 7.27 -18.82
N PHE A 56 2.34 7.04 -18.34
CA PHE A 56 2.59 6.43 -17.05
C PHE A 56 2.25 7.37 -15.89
N ALA A 57 2.54 8.66 -16.04
CA ALA A 57 2.22 9.66 -15.03
C ALA A 57 0.71 9.85 -14.88
N GLY A 58 -0.01 10.00 -15.99
CA GLY A 58 -1.48 10.11 -16.01
C GLY A 58 -2.16 8.91 -15.37
N TRP A 59 -1.72 7.68 -15.72
CA TRP A 59 -2.19 6.47 -15.06
C TRP A 59 -1.94 6.49 -13.54
N SER A 60 -0.74 6.87 -13.12
CA SER A 60 -0.34 6.92 -11.71
C SER A 60 -1.17 7.91 -10.89
N PHE A 61 -1.45 9.09 -11.44
CA PHE A 61 -2.34 10.07 -10.82
C PHE A 61 -3.79 9.60 -10.80
N LEU A 62 -4.27 8.94 -11.86
CA LEU A 62 -5.62 8.38 -11.91
C LEU A 62 -5.83 7.32 -10.82
N VAL A 63 -4.89 6.38 -10.67
CA VAL A 63 -4.96 5.35 -9.63
C VAL A 63 -4.91 5.98 -8.24
N SER A 64 -4.00 6.94 -8.01
CA SER A 64 -3.89 7.63 -6.72
C SER A 64 -5.17 8.41 -6.38
N ALA A 65 -5.75 9.10 -7.36
CA ALA A 65 -7.03 9.80 -7.23
C ALA A 65 -8.19 8.83 -6.96
N ALA A 66 -8.20 7.64 -7.58
CA ALA A 66 -9.20 6.62 -7.32
C ALA A 66 -9.11 6.08 -5.88
N VAL A 67 -7.90 5.81 -5.37
CA VAL A 67 -7.69 5.40 -3.98
C VAL A 67 -8.13 6.49 -3.01
N LEU A 68 -7.71 7.75 -3.25
CA LEU A 68 -8.16 8.89 -2.46
C LEU A 68 -9.68 9.07 -2.52
N GLY A 69 -10.29 8.85 -3.68
CA GLY A 69 -11.74 8.86 -3.87
C GLY A 69 -12.46 7.81 -3.03
N VAL A 70 -11.88 6.61 -2.88
CA VAL A 70 -12.40 5.59 -1.95
C VAL A 70 -12.32 6.09 -0.50
N VAL A 71 -11.17 6.63 -0.08
CA VAL A 71 -10.97 7.16 1.29
C VAL A 71 -11.95 8.29 1.60
N VAL A 72 -12.08 9.26 0.69
CA VAL A 72 -13.05 10.37 0.80
C VAL A 72 -14.48 9.85 0.79
N GLY A 73 -14.80 8.89 -0.08
CA GLY A 73 -16.12 8.26 -0.13
C GLY A 73 -16.49 7.56 1.17
N VAL A 74 -15.54 6.86 1.81
CA VAL A 74 -15.74 6.26 3.14
C VAL A 74 -15.96 7.34 4.20
N TYR A 75 -15.15 8.41 4.21
CA TYR A 75 -15.29 9.52 5.14
C TYR A 75 -16.65 10.22 5.05
N LEU A 76 -17.14 10.48 3.84
CA LEU A 76 -18.40 11.18 3.61
C LEU A 76 -19.62 10.30 3.91
N ARG A 77 -19.54 9.00 3.61
CA ARG A 77 -20.68 8.08 3.76
C ARG A 77 -20.78 7.43 5.13
N THR A 78 -19.71 7.43 5.93
CA THR A 78 -19.76 6.87 7.28
C THR A 78 -20.55 7.79 8.20
N GLY A 79 -21.44 7.21 9.02
CA GLY A 79 -22.04 7.89 10.16
C GLY A 79 -21.10 7.96 11.37
N SER A 80 -19.98 7.23 11.33
CA SER A 80 -19.11 7.09 12.49
C SER A 80 -18.08 8.21 12.63
N ALA A 81 -18.08 8.87 13.79
CA ALA A 81 -17.12 9.92 14.13
C ALA A 81 -15.70 9.35 14.27
N SER A 82 -15.57 8.16 14.85
CA SER A 82 -14.30 7.46 15.03
C SER A 82 -13.64 7.10 13.70
N VAL A 83 -14.42 6.63 12.72
CA VAL A 83 -13.89 6.37 11.37
C VAL A 83 -13.41 7.66 10.72
N ARG A 84 -14.15 8.76 10.86
CA ARG A 84 -13.76 10.06 10.33
C ARG A 84 -12.48 10.58 10.99
N LEU A 85 -12.36 10.46 12.31
CA LEU A 85 -11.18 10.84 13.07
C LEU A 85 -9.96 10.02 12.64
N LEU A 86 -10.12 8.70 12.49
CA LEU A 86 -9.04 7.79 12.10
C LEU A 86 -8.49 8.14 10.70
N ILE A 87 -9.36 8.42 9.73
CA ILE A 87 -8.96 8.82 8.37
C ILE A 87 -8.24 10.19 8.39
N VAL A 88 -8.78 11.16 9.13
CA VAL A 88 -8.14 12.49 9.26
C VAL A 88 -6.78 12.35 9.95
N GLY A 89 -6.69 11.57 11.03
CA GLY A 89 -5.44 11.29 11.73
C GLY A 89 -4.40 10.66 10.81
N TRP A 90 -4.76 9.62 10.05
CA TRP A 90 -3.85 8.98 9.08
C TRP A 90 -3.32 9.95 8.01
N LEU A 91 -4.14 10.89 7.53
CA LEU A 91 -3.69 11.93 6.59
C LEU A 91 -2.77 12.97 7.24
N LEU A 92 -2.91 13.23 8.55
CA LEU A 92 -2.07 14.17 9.29
C LEU A 92 -0.75 13.55 9.77
N LEU A 93 -0.67 12.21 9.85
CA LEU A 93 0.56 11.49 10.11
C LEU A 93 1.55 11.60 8.94
N PRO A 94 2.84 11.28 9.14
CA PRO A 94 3.83 11.16 8.05
C PRO A 94 3.36 10.24 6.90
N THR A 95 2.48 9.27 7.20
CA THR A 95 1.85 8.39 6.20
C THR A 95 0.98 9.11 5.19
N GLY A 96 0.34 10.23 5.56
CA GLY A 96 -0.46 11.02 4.63
C GLY A 96 0.42 11.65 3.55
N GLY A 97 1.56 12.23 3.94
CA GLY A 97 2.56 12.69 2.98
C GLY A 97 3.14 11.53 2.18
N TYR A 98 3.43 10.39 2.83
CA TYR A 98 3.93 9.19 2.14
C TYR A 98 2.98 8.71 1.03
N PHE A 99 1.66 8.74 1.27
CA PHE A 99 0.65 8.42 0.25
C PHE A 99 0.79 9.30 -1.01
N PHE A 100 1.03 10.61 -0.86
CA PHE A 100 1.24 11.49 -2.01
C PHE A 100 2.66 11.43 -2.58
N HIS A 101 3.61 10.84 -1.85
CA HIS A 101 4.94 10.54 -2.38
C HIS A 101 4.91 9.28 -3.26
N GLU A 102 4.11 8.28 -2.89
CA GLU A 102 3.94 7.01 -3.61
C GLU A 102 3.11 7.11 -4.90
N VAL A 103 2.92 8.31 -5.48
CA VAL A 103 2.19 8.41 -6.75
C VAL A 103 2.90 7.54 -7.81
N GLY A 104 2.15 6.53 -8.27
CA GLY A 104 2.58 5.56 -9.26
C GLY A 104 3.27 4.32 -8.68
N TYR A 105 3.45 4.22 -7.38
CA TYR A 105 3.86 2.97 -6.76
C TYR A 105 2.73 1.95 -6.86
N TYR A 106 3.09 0.68 -6.97
CA TYR A 106 2.12 -0.39 -7.08
C TYR A 106 1.21 -0.51 -5.84
N ASP A 107 1.60 0.03 -4.68
CA ASP A 107 0.80 -0.01 -3.45
C ASP A 107 -0.60 0.58 -3.67
N HIS A 108 -0.71 1.71 -4.38
CA HIS A 108 -2.00 2.27 -4.73
C HIS A 108 -2.84 1.33 -5.61
N VAL A 109 -2.20 0.64 -6.55
CA VAL A 109 -2.87 -0.39 -7.37
C VAL A 109 -3.34 -1.54 -6.48
N LEU A 110 -2.51 -2.01 -5.54
CA LEU A 110 -2.87 -3.09 -4.61
C LEU A 110 -4.06 -2.71 -3.73
N TYR A 111 -4.06 -1.51 -3.13
CA TYR A 111 -5.18 -1.04 -2.32
C TYR A 111 -6.44 -0.83 -3.16
N LEU A 112 -6.33 -0.32 -4.38
CA LEU A 112 -7.48 -0.18 -5.28
C LEU A 112 -8.10 -1.54 -5.61
N LEU A 113 -7.27 -2.54 -5.93
CA LEU A 113 -7.72 -3.92 -6.18
C LEU A 113 -8.31 -4.56 -4.93
N LEU A 114 -7.72 -4.34 -3.74
CA LEU A 114 -8.29 -4.75 -2.46
C LEU A 114 -9.68 -4.16 -2.27
N PHE A 115 -9.85 -2.84 -2.41
CA PHE A 115 -11.14 -2.19 -2.21
C PHE A 115 -12.19 -2.66 -3.23
N ALA A 116 -11.79 -2.89 -4.48
CA ALA A 116 -12.66 -3.50 -5.49
C ALA A 116 -13.08 -4.93 -5.11
N ALA A 117 -12.15 -5.76 -4.64
CA ALA A 117 -12.43 -7.12 -4.18
C ALA A 117 -13.35 -7.13 -2.95
N LEU A 118 -13.12 -6.25 -1.97
CA LEU A 118 -13.98 -6.09 -0.80
C LEU A 118 -15.40 -5.63 -1.19
N TRP A 119 -15.51 -4.73 -2.16
CA TRP A 119 -16.80 -4.29 -2.71
C TRP A 119 -17.54 -5.44 -3.41
N LEU A 120 -16.86 -6.22 -4.25
CA LEU A 120 -17.42 -7.41 -4.91
C LEU A 120 -17.86 -8.46 -3.90
N LEU A 121 -17.03 -8.72 -2.89
CA LEU A 121 -17.35 -9.63 -1.79
C LEU A 121 -18.58 -9.14 -1.00
N HIS A 122 -18.68 -7.83 -0.76
CA HIS A 122 -19.86 -7.23 -0.13
C HIS A 122 -21.14 -7.44 -0.94
N ARG A 123 -21.04 -7.44 -2.27
CA ARG A 123 -22.12 -7.75 -3.22
C ARG A 123 -22.32 -9.25 -3.46
N ASN A 124 -21.71 -10.11 -2.64
CA ASN A 124 -21.76 -11.58 -2.75
C ASN A 124 -21.20 -12.13 -4.09
N ARG A 125 -20.37 -11.36 -4.79
CA ARG A 125 -19.68 -11.78 -6.03
C ARG A 125 -18.32 -12.39 -5.70
N VAL A 126 -18.32 -13.49 -4.96
CA VAL A 126 -17.10 -14.10 -4.39
C VAL A 126 -16.08 -14.46 -5.47
N VAL A 127 -16.50 -15.10 -6.56
CA VAL A 127 -15.59 -15.51 -7.65
C VAL A 127 -14.85 -14.32 -8.25
N LEU A 128 -15.55 -13.21 -8.53
CA LEU A 128 -14.92 -12.00 -9.06
C LEU A 128 -13.98 -11.36 -8.03
N ALA A 129 -14.33 -11.35 -6.75
CA ALA A 129 -13.46 -10.85 -5.69
C ALA A 129 -12.14 -11.65 -5.63
N VAL A 130 -12.23 -12.98 -5.71
CA VAL A 130 -11.06 -13.88 -5.75
C VAL A 130 -10.23 -13.66 -7.01
N ALA A 131 -10.87 -13.47 -8.17
CA ALA A 131 -10.17 -13.16 -9.41
C ALA A 131 -9.40 -11.84 -9.31
N VAL A 132 -10.01 -10.78 -8.77
CA VAL A 132 -9.35 -9.48 -8.54
C VAL A 132 -8.15 -9.63 -7.59
N MET A 133 -8.31 -10.35 -6.48
CA MET A 133 -7.18 -10.61 -5.57
C MET A 133 -6.08 -11.44 -6.21
N THR A 134 -6.43 -12.41 -7.05
CA THR A 134 -5.45 -13.22 -7.79
C THR A 134 -4.67 -12.35 -8.79
N LEU A 135 -5.36 -11.45 -9.50
CA LEU A 135 -4.73 -10.48 -10.40
C LEU A 135 -3.83 -9.49 -9.66
N SER A 136 -4.16 -9.11 -8.42
CA SER A 136 -3.33 -8.18 -7.65
C SER A 136 -1.91 -8.70 -7.40
N VAL A 137 -1.72 -10.03 -7.35
CA VAL A 137 -0.39 -10.63 -7.27
C VAL A 137 0.45 -10.35 -8.53
N LEU A 138 -0.18 -10.25 -9.70
CA LEU A 138 0.50 -9.87 -10.94
C LEU A 138 0.87 -8.38 -10.98
N ALA A 139 0.21 -7.54 -10.18
CA ALA A 139 0.62 -6.15 -10.00
C ALA A 139 1.85 -6.06 -9.11
N HIS A 140 1.85 -6.77 -7.98
CA HIS A 140 3.02 -6.92 -7.13
C HIS A 140 2.89 -8.10 -6.18
N GLU A 141 3.94 -8.90 -6.08
CA GLU A 141 4.04 -10.09 -5.23
C GLU A 141 3.86 -9.81 -3.72
N ILE A 142 4.11 -8.57 -3.26
CA ILE A 142 3.91 -8.18 -1.85
C ILE A 142 2.43 -8.19 -1.43
N THR A 143 1.50 -8.36 -2.38
CA THR A 143 0.07 -8.57 -2.14
C THR A 143 -0.18 -9.55 -1.00
N VAL A 144 0.54 -10.68 -0.97
CA VAL A 144 0.38 -11.73 0.05
C VAL A 144 0.69 -11.26 1.46
N LEU A 145 1.56 -10.25 1.58
CA LEU A 145 2.05 -9.74 2.85
C LEU A 145 1.42 -8.39 3.23
N THR A 146 0.61 -7.80 2.36
CA THR A 146 0.02 -6.46 2.55
C THR A 146 -1.50 -6.52 2.53
N VAL A 147 -2.10 -6.69 1.36
CA VAL A 147 -3.56 -6.57 1.17
C VAL A 147 -4.31 -7.90 1.28
N LEU A 148 -3.69 -9.04 0.96
CA LEU A 148 -4.33 -10.35 1.08
C LEU A 148 -4.72 -10.70 2.53
N PRO A 149 -3.91 -10.41 3.56
CA PRO A 149 -4.32 -10.60 4.95
C PRO A 149 -5.58 -9.80 5.34
N ILE A 150 -5.73 -8.59 4.80
CA ILE A 150 -6.95 -7.77 5.01
C ILE A 150 -8.15 -8.42 4.31
N PHE A 151 -7.96 -8.90 3.07
CA PHE A 151 -9.01 -9.64 2.36
C PHE A 151 -9.40 -10.92 3.11
N ALA A 152 -8.44 -11.67 3.64
CA ALA A 152 -8.67 -12.88 4.45
C ALA A 152 -9.50 -12.60 5.69
N MET A 153 -9.17 -11.52 6.41
CA MET A 153 -9.94 -11.05 7.56
C MET A 153 -11.41 -10.84 7.19
N VAL A 154 -11.70 -10.08 6.13
CA VAL A 154 -13.09 -9.79 5.73
C VAL A 154 -13.78 -11.02 5.14
N ALA A 155 -13.07 -11.88 4.42
CA ALA A 155 -13.62 -13.14 3.91
C ALA A 155 -14.09 -14.05 5.05
N LEU A 156 -13.30 -14.15 6.12
CA LEU A 156 -13.64 -14.95 7.31
C LEU A 156 -14.80 -14.35 8.12
N TRP A 157 -15.02 -13.02 8.06
CA TRP A 157 -16.20 -12.39 8.64
C TRP A 157 -17.48 -12.65 7.86
N ARG A 158 -17.39 -12.90 6.54
CA ARG A 158 -18.55 -12.93 5.64
C ARG A 158 -18.92 -14.32 5.11
N LEU A 159 -17.97 -15.23 5.07
CA LEU A 159 -18.13 -16.55 4.49
C LEU A 159 -17.93 -17.62 5.57
N ALA A 160 -18.54 -18.78 5.35
CA ALA A 160 -18.19 -19.97 6.14
C ALA A 160 -16.69 -20.27 5.99
N PHE A 161 -16.06 -20.78 7.05
CA PHE A 161 -14.62 -21.01 7.14
C PHE A 161 -14.02 -21.67 5.87
N TRP A 162 -14.59 -22.78 5.42
CA TRP A 162 -14.12 -23.50 4.22
C TRP A 162 -14.26 -22.69 2.93
N ARG A 163 -15.32 -21.87 2.80
CA ARG A 163 -15.50 -20.98 1.65
C ARG A 163 -14.51 -19.82 1.67
N ALA A 164 -14.18 -19.31 2.85
CA ALA A 164 -13.13 -18.30 3.01
C ALA A 164 -11.76 -18.88 2.63
N LEU A 165 -11.42 -20.08 3.11
CA LEU A 165 -10.19 -20.77 2.71
C LEU A 165 -10.12 -21.02 1.20
N ALA A 166 -11.21 -21.49 0.60
CA ALA A 166 -11.28 -21.67 -0.85
C ALA A 166 -11.12 -20.34 -1.62
N ALA A 167 -11.61 -19.22 -1.08
CA ALA A 167 -11.43 -17.90 -1.66
C ALA A 167 -9.98 -17.39 -1.55
N LEU A 168 -9.23 -17.83 -0.54
CA LEU A 168 -7.85 -17.42 -0.30
C LEU A 168 -6.83 -18.30 -1.05
N ALA A 169 -7.19 -19.53 -1.38
CA ALA A 169 -6.29 -20.47 -2.02
C ALA A 169 -5.75 -19.96 -3.38
N PRO A 170 -6.56 -19.44 -4.33
CA PRO A 170 -6.03 -19.00 -5.63
C PRO A 170 -4.97 -17.90 -5.56
N PRO A 171 -5.17 -16.74 -4.88
CA PRO A 171 -4.11 -15.72 -4.80
C PRO A 171 -2.86 -16.23 -4.06
N ALA A 172 -3.02 -17.04 -3.01
CA ALA A 172 -1.89 -17.64 -2.29
C ALA A 172 -1.09 -18.61 -3.17
N LEU A 173 -1.78 -19.52 -3.89
CA LEU A 173 -1.19 -20.50 -4.79
C LEU A 173 -0.52 -19.83 -5.99
N VAL A 174 -1.15 -18.85 -6.62
CA VAL A 174 -0.53 -18.11 -7.74
C VAL A 174 0.75 -17.41 -7.29
N THR A 175 0.77 -16.84 -6.09
CA THR A 175 2.00 -16.26 -5.55
C THR A 175 3.07 -17.33 -5.32
N GLY A 176 2.76 -18.35 -4.52
CA GLY A 176 3.73 -19.34 -4.06
C GLY A 176 4.17 -20.33 -5.16
N ALA A 177 3.22 -20.93 -5.86
CA ALA A 177 3.48 -22.00 -6.82
C ALA A 177 3.89 -21.48 -8.21
N VAL A 178 3.43 -20.29 -8.62
CA VAL A 178 3.67 -19.79 -9.99
C VAL A 178 4.70 -18.67 -10.01
N LEU A 179 4.51 -17.61 -9.23
CA LEU A 179 5.38 -16.43 -9.35
C LEU A 179 6.71 -16.57 -8.65
N LEU A 180 6.74 -17.15 -7.44
CA LEU A 180 7.97 -17.32 -6.68
C LEU A 180 8.84 -18.48 -7.19
N ALA A 181 8.23 -19.52 -7.76
CA ALA A 181 8.93 -20.68 -8.33
C ALA A 181 9.62 -20.39 -9.67
N VAL A 182 9.22 -19.32 -10.36
CA VAL A 182 9.71 -18.99 -11.70
C VAL A 182 10.58 -17.73 -11.68
N ALA A 183 11.62 -17.70 -12.52
CA ALA A 183 12.48 -16.53 -12.68
C ALA A 183 11.63 -15.27 -13.04
N PRO A 184 11.92 -14.09 -12.46
CA PRO A 184 11.10 -12.89 -12.62
C PRO A 184 10.89 -12.44 -14.07
N ALA A 185 11.85 -12.74 -14.95
CA ALA A 185 11.80 -12.45 -16.38
C ALA A 185 12.53 -13.54 -17.18
N ALA A 186 12.17 -13.66 -18.47
CA ALA A 186 12.86 -14.52 -19.42
C ALA A 186 14.28 -14.00 -19.74
N PRO A 187 15.21 -14.87 -20.15
CA PRO A 187 16.55 -14.45 -20.57
C PRO A 187 16.52 -13.32 -21.61
N GLY A 188 17.32 -12.28 -21.35
CA GLY A 188 17.43 -11.10 -22.22
C GLY A 188 16.24 -10.13 -22.19
N ALA A 189 15.16 -10.40 -21.45
CA ALA A 189 13.98 -9.52 -21.41
C ALA A 189 14.31 -8.12 -20.88
N THR A 190 15.12 -8.03 -19.82
CA THR A 190 15.57 -6.75 -19.24
C THR A 190 16.41 -5.94 -20.22
N GLY A 191 17.32 -6.58 -20.95
CA GLY A 191 18.14 -5.92 -21.98
C GLY A 191 17.33 -5.42 -23.17
N ARG A 192 16.35 -6.22 -23.64
CA ARG A 192 15.43 -5.79 -24.70
C ARG A 192 14.58 -4.61 -24.27
N LEU A 193 13.98 -4.67 -23.07
CA LEU A 193 13.19 -3.55 -22.55
C LEU A 193 14.06 -2.30 -22.40
N ALA A 194 15.27 -2.41 -21.85
CA ALA A 194 16.20 -1.29 -21.74
C ALA A 194 16.50 -0.65 -23.11
N ALA A 195 16.72 -1.45 -24.16
CA ALA A 195 16.92 -0.95 -25.51
C ALA A 195 15.67 -0.25 -26.07
N THR A 196 14.47 -0.78 -25.80
CA THR A 196 13.20 -0.16 -26.19
C THR A 196 13.00 1.19 -25.51
N VAL A 197 13.16 1.26 -24.19
CA VAL A 197 12.90 2.50 -23.42
C VAL A 197 14.06 3.48 -23.44
N ALA A 198 15.21 3.12 -24.02
CA ALA A 198 16.34 4.04 -24.20
C ALA A 198 16.00 5.23 -25.11
N GLN A 199 14.97 5.09 -25.96
CA GLN A 199 14.47 6.15 -26.84
C GLN A 199 13.24 6.88 -26.28
N ALA A 200 12.74 6.48 -25.10
CA ALA A 200 11.63 7.14 -24.46
C ALA A 200 12.01 8.57 -24.00
N ASP A 201 11.01 9.41 -23.74
CA ASP A 201 11.18 10.79 -23.27
C ASP A 201 11.50 10.88 -21.76
N PHE A 202 11.70 9.75 -21.08
CA PHE A 202 12.15 9.69 -19.70
C PHE A 202 13.42 8.84 -19.53
N PRO A 203 14.30 9.19 -18.59
CA PRO A 203 15.53 8.44 -18.33
C PRO A 203 15.20 7.16 -17.55
N TYR A 204 15.12 6.01 -18.23
CA TYR A 204 14.84 4.74 -17.55
C TYR A 204 15.85 4.45 -16.43
N ARG A 205 15.42 3.68 -15.42
CA ARG A 205 16.20 3.36 -14.21
C ARG A 205 16.80 1.94 -14.29
N PRO A 206 18.12 1.77 -14.47
CA PRO A 206 18.74 0.45 -14.59
C PRO A 206 18.58 -0.40 -13.32
N ASP A 207 18.60 0.23 -12.15
CA ASP A 207 18.39 -0.40 -10.85
C ASP A 207 16.96 -0.98 -10.70
N ALA A 208 15.96 -0.38 -11.35
CA ALA A 208 14.61 -0.92 -11.42
C ALA A 208 14.58 -2.22 -12.24
N LEU A 209 15.22 -2.23 -13.41
CA LEU A 209 15.32 -3.43 -14.26
C LEU A 209 16.18 -4.52 -13.62
N ALA A 210 17.21 -4.13 -12.86
CA ALA A 210 18.06 -5.06 -12.13
C ALA A 210 17.26 -5.91 -11.11
N LEU A 211 16.05 -5.50 -10.69
CA LEU A 211 15.19 -6.32 -9.83
C LEU A 211 14.79 -7.65 -10.48
N PHE A 212 14.65 -7.66 -11.81
CA PHE A 212 14.22 -8.85 -12.53
C PHE A 212 15.36 -9.81 -12.84
N ASN A 213 16.60 -9.36 -12.71
CA ASN A 213 17.80 -10.17 -12.92
C ASN A 213 18.41 -10.69 -11.61
N ARG A 214 17.97 -10.18 -10.45
CA ARG A 214 18.52 -10.55 -9.14
C ARG A 214 17.87 -11.79 -8.56
N THR A 215 18.67 -12.64 -7.94
CA THR A 215 18.18 -13.68 -7.02
C THR A 215 17.80 -13.08 -5.67
N GLN A 216 17.02 -13.80 -4.86
CA GLN A 216 16.72 -13.35 -3.51
C GLN A 216 17.97 -13.20 -2.64
N SER A 217 18.94 -14.10 -2.80
CA SER A 217 20.22 -14.03 -2.07
C SER A 217 21.02 -12.77 -2.43
N GLN A 218 21.03 -12.37 -3.71
CA GLN A 218 21.64 -11.11 -4.15
C GLN A 218 20.90 -9.91 -3.56
N SER A 219 19.56 -9.95 -3.50
CA SER A 219 18.78 -8.90 -2.85
C SER A 219 19.13 -8.75 -1.36
N TRP A 220 19.34 -9.85 -0.63
CA TRP A 220 19.76 -9.81 0.78
C TRP A 220 21.17 -9.28 1.01
N GLN A 221 22.03 -9.25 -0.01
CA GLN A 221 23.35 -8.64 0.12
C GLN A 221 23.30 -7.10 0.10
N LEU A 222 22.19 -6.52 -0.37
CA LEU A 222 22.03 -5.07 -0.51
C LEU A 222 21.58 -4.39 0.78
N TYR A 223 21.13 -5.15 1.78
CA TYR A 223 20.62 -4.60 3.02
C TYR A 223 20.74 -5.59 4.18
N SER A 224 20.64 -5.09 5.41
CA SER A 224 20.61 -5.95 6.59
C SER A 224 19.17 -6.16 7.05
N VAL A 225 18.69 -7.41 6.98
CA VAL A 225 17.37 -7.80 7.50
C VAL A 225 17.19 -7.36 8.96
N SER A 226 18.21 -7.54 9.79
CA SER A 226 18.19 -7.11 11.19
C SER A 226 18.03 -5.61 11.35
N LYS A 227 18.70 -4.79 10.52
CA LYS A 227 18.54 -3.33 10.55
C LYS A 227 17.13 -2.90 10.13
N VAL A 228 16.54 -3.58 9.14
CA VAL A 228 15.16 -3.32 8.71
C VAL A 228 14.18 -3.71 9.83
N LEU A 229 14.34 -4.88 10.45
CA LEU A 229 13.49 -5.31 11.57
C LEU A 229 13.60 -4.38 12.78
N LEU A 230 14.81 -3.96 13.16
CA LEU A 230 15.03 -3.01 14.25
C LEU A 230 14.38 -1.66 13.96
N TYR A 231 14.42 -1.20 12.70
CA TYR A 231 13.71 0.00 12.28
C TYR A 231 12.18 -0.16 12.36
N LEU A 232 11.64 -1.32 11.99
CA LEU A 232 10.20 -1.59 12.01
C LEU A 232 9.66 -1.93 13.41
N ALA A 233 10.50 -2.37 14.33
CA ALA A 233 10.12 -2.74 15.70
C ALA A 233 9.25 -1.69 16.40
N PRO A 234 9.61 -0.38 16.46
CA PRO A 234 8.75 0.61 17.10
C PRO A 234 7.38 0.76 16.43
N PHE A 235 7.31 0.75 15.09
CA PHE A 235 6.03 0.78 14.36
C PHE A 235 5.17 -0.43 14.71
N LEU A 236 5.78 -1.62 14.71
CA LEU A 236 5.13 -2.88 15.02
C LEU A 236 4.59 -2.89 16.45
N THR A 237 5.40 -2.48 17.42
CA THR A 237 5.02 -2.39 18.84
C THR A 237 3.85 -1.44 19.02
N ILE A 238 3.91 -0.22 18.46
CA ILE A 238 2.81 0.75 18.58
C ILE A 238 1.54 0.20 17.93
N ALA A 239 1.63 -0.36 16.71
CA ALA A 239 0.47 -0.87 15.99
C ALA A 239 -0.22 -2.04 16.72
N VAL A 240 0.56 -3.00 17.21
CA VAL A 240 0.05 -4.16 17.95
C VAL A 240 -0.53 -3.74 19.30
N VAL A 241 0.20 -2.94 20.08
CA VAL A 241 -0.27 -2.48 21.40
C VAL A 241 -1.53 -1.64 21.24
N ALA A 242 -1.56 -0.68 20.30
CA ALA A 242 -2.75 0.11 20.04
C ALA A 242 -3.94 -0.77 19.65
N PHE A 243 -3.77 -1.71 18.72
CA PHE A 243 -4.84 -2.62 18.30
C PHE A 243 -5.35 -3.47 19.47
N LEU A 244 -4.45 -4.08 20.26
CA LEU A 244 -4.82 -4.92 21.39
C LEU A 244 -5.52 -4.12 22.48
N VAL A 245 -5.02 -2.93 22.85
CA VAL A 245 -5.66 -2.09 23.87
C VAL A 245 -7.02 -1.59 23.39
N LEU A 246 -7.11 -1.12 22.14
CA LEU A 246 -8.40 -0.70 21.55
C LEU A 246 -9.42 -1.84 21.62
N ARG A 247 -8.99 -3.06 21.31
CA ARG A 247 -9.85 -4.23 21.37
C ARG A 247 -10.22 -4.61 22.81
N LEU A 248 -9.26 -4.73 23.71
CA LEU A 248 -9.47 -5.15 25.10
C LEU A 248 -10.35 -4.16 25.86
N VAL A 249 -10.10 -2.85 25.71
CA VAL A 249 -10.94 -1.80 26.32
C VAL A 249 -12.35 -1.84 25.75
N GLY A 250 -12.50 -2.11 24.45
CA GLY A 250 -13.81 -2.24 23.81
C GLY A 250 -14.58 -3.47 24.28
N ASP A 251 -13.93 -4.62 24.34
CA ASP A 251 -14.53 -5.91 24.72
C ASP A 251 -14.84 -5.96 26.23
N ALA A 252 -13.97 -5.42 27.10
CA ALA A 252 -14.19 -5.38 28.54
C ALA A 252 -15.39 -4.51 28.97
N LEU A 253 -15.69 -3.45 28.20
CA LEU A 253 -16.83 -2.58 28.44
C LEU A 253 -18.13 -3.11 27.79
N THR A 254 -18.04 -4.13 26.91
CA THR A 254 -19.19 -4.73 26.23
C THR A 254 -19.34 -6.19 26.61
N VAL A 255 -19.76 -6.41 27.87
CA VAL A 255 -20.11 -7.69 28.49
C VAL A 255 -21.30 -8.34 27.75
N ASN A 256 -21.09 -8.90 26.56
CA ASN A 256 -22.05 -9.78 25.88
C ASN A 256 -21.46 -10.49 24.64
N VAL A 257 -20.26 -11.07 24.76
CA VAL A 257 -19.70 -11.91 23.68
C VAL A 257 -19.98 -13.37 23.97
N SER A 258 -21.16 -13.84 23.57
CA SER A 258 -21.61 -15.24 23.72
C SER A 258 -20.84 -16.27 22.84
N ARG A 259 -19.69 -15.91 22.25
CA ARG A 259 -18.86 -16.79 21.39
C ARG A 259 -17.34 -16.50 21.49
N PRO A 260 -16.69 -16.85 22.62
CA PRO A 260 -15.28 -16.54 22.87
C PRO A 260 -14.26 -17.05 21.82
N PRO A 261 -14.35 -18.26 21.23
CA PRO A 261 -13.30 -18.76 20.34
C PRO A 261 -13.25 -18.02 19.00
N LEU A 262 -14.41 -17.62 18.46
CA LEU A 262 -14.48 -16.89 17.19
C LEU A 262 -13.94 -15.46 17.32
N ALA A 263 -14.20 -14.82 18.46
CA ALA A 263 -13.64 -13.50 18.74
C ALA A 263 -12.11 -13.55 18.73
N LEU A 264 -11.50 -14.52 19.43
CA LEU A 264 -10.04 -14.68 19.46
C LEU A 264 -9.48 -14.84 18.04
N VAL A 265 -10.05 -15.74 17.24
CA VAL A 265 -9.63 -15.99 15.85
C VAL A 265 -9.68 -14.71 15.02
N HIS A 266 -10.78 -13.95 15.05
CA HIS A 266 -10.89 -12.69 14.31
C HIS A 266 -9.82 -11.68 14.69
N GLY A 267 -9.50 -11.58 15.98
CA GLY A 267 -8.48 -10.65 16.41
C GLY A 267 -7.06 -11.09 16.08
N VAL A 268 -6.77 -12.39 16.11
CA VAL A 268 -5.48 -12.92 15.64
C VAL A 268 -5.30 -12.62 14.16
N ILE A 269 -6.35 -12.83 13.34
CA ILE A 269 -6.30 -12.53 11.91
C ILE A 269 -6.17 -11.03 11.65
N ALA A 270 -6.89 -10.19 12.40
CA ALA A 270 -6.77 -8.74 12.29
C ALA A 270 -5.38 -8.26 12.69
N ALA A 271 -4.82 -8.76 13.80
CA ALA A 271 -3.44 -8.48 14.19
C ALA A 271 -2.46 -8.94 13.11
N ALA A 272 -2.62 -10.15 12.57
CA ALA A 272 -1.81 -10.63 11.46
C ALA A 272 -1.92 -9.71 10.23
N ALA A 273 -3.12 -9.23 9.89
CA ALA A 273 -3.29 -8.30 8.77
C ALA A 273 -2.57 -6.97 8.97
N ILE A 274 -2.47 -6.51 10.23
CA ILE A 274 -1.71 -5.31 10.59
C ILE A 274 -0.21 -5.56 10.50
N THR A 275 0.27 -6.70 11.02
CA THR A 275 1.69 -6.94 11.22
C THR A 275 2.39 -7.60 10.05
N MET A 276 1.66 -8.24 9.13
CA MET A 276 2.27 -8.98 8.01
C MET A 276 3.24 -8.15 7.16
N PRO A 277 3.04 -6.82 6.92
CA PRO A 277 4.03 -6.02 6.21
C PRO A 277 5.41 -6.00 6.87
N ALA A 278 5.55 -6.24 8.18
CA ALA A 278 6.85 -6.33 8.83
C ALA A 278 7.70 -7.51 8.31
N THR A 279 7.05 -8.57 7.81
CA THR A 279 7.75 -9.73 7.23
C THR A 279 8.42 -9.38 5.89
N LEU A 280 8.09 -8.24 5.27
CA LEU A 280 8.78 -7.76 4.08
C LEU A 280 10.23 -7.34 4.35
N ALA A 281 10.64 -7.24 5.61
CA ALA A 281 12.05 -7.17 5.99
C ALA A 281 12.86 -8.37 5.44
N PHE A 282 12.24 -9.53 5.25
CA PHE A 282 12.88 -10.69 4.63
C PHE A 282 12.83 -10.67 3.09
N ALA A 283 12.14 -9.71 2.48
CA ALA A 283 11.92 -9.67 1.03
C ALA A 283 12.51 -8.43 0.34
N GLY A 284 12.71 -7.31 1.04
CA GLY A 284 13.26 -6.10 0.44
C GLY A 284 13.82 -5.08 1.44
N TRP A 285 14.56 -4.11 0.89
CA TRP A 285 15.34 -3.12 1.62
C TRP A 285 14.56 -1.84 1.99
N ASP A 286 13.36 -1.65 1.43
CA ASP A 286 12.57 -0.42 1.54
C ASP A 286 11.84 -0.34 2.89
N LYS A 287 12.62 -0.15 3.96
CA LYS A 287 12.15 -0.13 5.34
C LYS A 287 11.09 0.95 5.59
N ASP A 288 11.22 2.11 4.96
CA ASP A 288 10.30 3.23 5.15
C ASP A 288 8.92 2.88 4.56
N ARG A 289 8.90 2.28 3.36
CA ARG A 289 7.67 1.75 2.75
C ARG A 289 7.01 0.67 3.59
N TRP A 290 7.78 -0.24 4.19
CA TRP A 290 7.24 -1.24 5.12
C TRP A 290 6.59 -0.61 6.36
N GLY A 291 7.20 0.45 6.91
CA GLY A 291 6.62 1.24 8.00
C GLY A 291 5.31 1.93 7.62
N PHE A 292 5.27 2.55 6.43
CA PHE A 292 4.06 3.12 5.86
C PHE A 292 2.94 2.08 5.71
N LEU A 293 3.25 0.89 5.19
CA LEU A 293 2.29 -0.19 4.99
C LEU A 293 1.76 -0.75 6.31
N LEU A 294 2.59 -0.86 7.37
CA LEU A 294 2.15 -1.26 8.71
C LEU A 294 1.09 -0.30 9.27
N VAL A 295 1.37 1.00 9.22
CA VAL A 295 0.45 2.03 9.74
C VAL A 295 -0.82 2.12 8.88
N THR A 296 -0.68 2.00 7.57
CA THR A 296 -1.84 2.00 6.66
C THR A 296 -2.71 0.76 6.85
N ASN A 297 -2.12 -0.43 7.03
CA ASN A 297 -2.87 -1.64 7.35
C ASN A 297 -3.57 -1.54 8.71
N LEU A 298 -2.93 -0.95 9.74
CA LEU A 298 -3.58 -0.64 11.02
C LEU A 298 -4.85 0.19 10.80
N VAL A 299 -4.75 1.27 10.03
CA VAL A 299 -5.87 2.16 9.76
C VAL A 299 -6.97 1.46 8.98
N VAL A 300 -6.64 0.73 7.90
CA VAL A 300 -7.64 -0.01 7.11
C VAL A 300 -8.35 -1.07 7.97
N VAL A 301 -7.61 -1.83 8.76
CA VAL A 301 -8.19 -2.86 9.65
C VAL A 301 -9.12 -2.22 10.69
N LEU A 302 -8.71 -1.13 11.32
CA LEU A 302 -9.54 -0.41 12.29
C LEU A 302 -10.79 0.19 11.64
N VAL A 303 -10.69 0.79 10.45
CA VAL A 303 -11.85 1.30 9.69
C VAL A 303 -12.83 0.16 9.39
N LEU A 304 -12.33 -0.98 8.88
CA LEU A 304 -13.16 -2.14 8.57
C LEU A 304 -13.82 -2.72 9.82
N HIS A 305 -13.09 -2.80 10.93
CA HIS A 305 -13.59 -3.30 12.20
C HIS A 305 -14.70 -2.40 12.79
N LEU A 306 -14.46 -1.08 12.84
CA LEU A 306 -15.46 -0.11 13.33
C LEU A 306 -16.73 -0.13 12.47
N ARG A 307 -16.59 -0.21 11.14
CA ARG A 307 -17.73 -0.32 10.24
C ARG A 307 -18.48 -1.65 10.36
N HIS A 308 -17.77 -2.75 10.60
CA HIS A 308 -18.38 -4.06 10.78
C HIS A 308 -19.19 -4.14 12.08
N THR A 309 -18.65 -3.58 13.17
CA THR A 309 -19.31 -3.57 14.48
C THR A 309 -20.36 -2.47 14.62
N GLY A 310 -20.26 -1.39 13.83
CA GLY A 310 -21.13 -0.23 13.94
C GLY A 310 -20.91 0.59 15.21
N ARG A 311 -19.77 0.40 15.89
CA ARG A 311 -19.47 1.02 17.20
C ARG A 311 -18.58 2.26 17.06
N GLU A 312 -18.79 3.21 17.96
CA GLU A 312 -17.85 4.31 18.20
C GLU A 312 -16.77 3.89 19.19
N LEU A 313 -15.60 4.53 19.08
CA LEU A 313 -14.55 4.46 20.08
C LEU A 313 -15.01 5.24 21.33
N THR A 314 -14.87 4.62 22.48
CA THR A 314 -15.03 5.27 23.79
C THR A 314 -13.91 6.30 24.02
N PRO A 315 -14.08 7.28 24.92
CA PRO A 315 -13.04 8.26 25.19
C PRO A 315 -11.66 7.67 25.55
N PRO A 316 -11.55 6.59 26.36
CA PRO A 316 -10.27 5.92 26.59
C PRO A 316 -9.66 5.32 25.31
N GLN A 317 -10.47 4.73 24.43
CA GLN A 317 -9.99 4.22 23.15
C GLN A 317 -9.51 5.34 22.23
N VAL A 318 -10.20 6.48 22.20
CA VAL A 318 -9.75 7.66 21.46
C VAL A 318 -8.41 8.16 22.00
N ALA A 319 -8.24 8.22 23.33
CA ALA A 319 -6.97 8.62 23.95
C ALA A 319 -5.82 7.68 23.56
N VAL A 320 -6.05 6.37 23.55
CA VAL A 320 -5.07 5.36 23.10
C VAL A 320 -4.71 5.55 21.63
N LEU A 321 -5.71 5.77 20.77
CA LEU A 321 -5.49 6.01 19.35
C LEU A 321 -4.66 7.29 19.11
N VAL A 322 -5.01 8.39 19.80
CA VAL A 322 -4.29 9.66 19.71
C VAL A 322 -2.85 9.50 20.22
N ALA A 323 -2.63 8.82 21.35
CA ALA A 323 -1.30 8.54 21.86
C ALA A 323 -0.46 7.73 20.87
N ALA A 324 -1.04 6.68 20.27
CA ALA A 324 -0.36 5.87 19.25
C ALA A 324 -0.01 6.71 18.01
N MET A 325 -0.93 7.55 17.54
CA MET A 325 -0.69 8.48 16.42
C MET A 325 0.45 9.45 16.74
N LEU A 326 0.44 10.08 17.93
CA LEU A 326 1.52 10.98 18.36
C LEU A 326 2.87 10.27 18.41
N LEU A 327 2.93 9.05 18.96
CA LEU A 327 4.17 8.26 18.96
C LEU A 327 4.67 7.97 17.53
N ILE A 328 3.76 7.65 16.60
CA ILE A 328 4.11 7.44 15.18
C ILE A 328 4.68 8.72 14.55
N THR A 329 4.24 9.92 14.93
CA THR A 329 4.81 11.17 14.40
C THR A 329 6.28 11.39 14.77
N HIS A 330 6.75 10.72 15.83
CA HIS A 330 8.14 10.78 16.26
C HIS A 330 9.03 9.70 15.64
N LEU A 331 8.46 8.77 14.89
CA LEU A 331 9.24 7.77 14.17
C LEU A 331 9.69 8.36 12.83
N PRO A 332 10.98 8.21 12.46
CA PRO A 332 11.44 8.64 11.15
C PRO A 332 10.67 7.83 10.10
N LEU A 333 10.10 8.51 9.12
CA LEU A 333 9.49 7.91 7.94
C LEU A 333 9.96 8.75 6.74
N SER A 334 11.13 8.38 6.22
CA SER A 334 11.69 9.04 5.04
C SER A 334 10.96 8.55 3.80
N TYR A 335 11.08 9.26 2.70
CA TYR A 335 10.52 8.82 1.44
C TYR A 335 11.55 8.02 0.63
N PHE A 336 11.07 7.26 -0.35
CA PHE A 336 11.93 6.48 -1.23
C PHE A 336 12.95 7.38 -1.94
N ASP A 337 14.10 6.83 -2.34
CA ASP A 337 15.21 7.56 -2.97
C ASP A 337 15.79 8.72 -2.15
N GLY A 338 15.68 8.64 -0.82
CA GLY A 338 16.28 9.61 0.11
C GLY A 338 15.53 10.94 0.19
N TYR A 339 14.29 10.97 -0.32
CA TYR A 339 13.40 12.11 -0.12
C TYR A 339 12.90 12.15 1.33
N ALA A 340 12.35 13.29 1.75
CA ALA A 340 11.78 13.47 3.06
C ALA A 340 10.50 14.32 3.01
N PRO A 341 9.62 14.22 4.02
CA PRO A 341 8.46 15.11 4.14
C PRO A 341 8.89 16.59 4.12
N ARG A 342 8.17 17.42 3.36
CA ARG A 342 8.43 18.87 3.38
C ARG A 342 8.15 19.44 4.78
N PRO A 343 9.01 20.34 5.29
CA PRO A 343 8.84 20.89 6.63
C PRO A 343 7.66 21.88 6.70
N LEU A 344 7.03 21.97 7.87
CA LEU A 344 5.86 22.81 8.12
C LEU A 344 6.26 24.21 8.61
N HIS A 345 7.03 24.96 7.82
CA HIS A 345 7.33 26.37 8.09
C HIS A 345 7.11 27.24 6.85
N TRP A 346 6.85 28.53 7.07
CA TRP A 346 6.36 29.45 6.04
C TRP A 346 7.27 29.56 4.80
N THR A 347 8.59 29.53 4.99
CA THR A 347 9.56 29.60 3.89
C THR A 347 9.48 28.40 2.95
N ALA A 348 9.32 27.17 3.48
CA ALA A 348 9.15 25.97 2.67
C ALA A 348 7.81 25.95 1.94
N ILE A 349 6.75 26.45 2.58
CA ILE A 349 5.42 26.58 1.94
C ILE A 349 5.50 27.54 0.75
N ARG A 350 6.13 28.71 0.91
CA ARG A 350 6.33 29.67 -0.19
C ARG A 350 7.17 29.09 -1.33
N GLN A 351 8.23 28.36 -1.00
CA GLN A 351 9.08 27.69 -2.00
C GLN A 351 8.25 26.67 -2.81
N PHE A 352 7.48 25.82 -2.14
CA PHE A 352 6.63 24.83 -2.82
C PHE A 352 5.60 25.50 -3.75
N LEU A 353 4.93 26.57 -3.30
CA LEU A 353 3.99 27.30 -4.15
C LEU A 353 4.69 27.88 -5.39
N SER A 354 5.91 28.40 -5.22
CA SER A 354 6.73 28.84 -6.36
C SER A 354 7.04 27.67 -7.30
N GLU A 355 7.46 26.52 -6.78
CA GLU A 355 7.74 25.32 -7.58
C GLU A 355 6.50 24.83 -8.35
N VAL A 356 5.30 24.94 -7.76
CA VAL A 356 4.04 24.60 -8.44
C VAL A 356 3.75 25.58 -9.57
N VAL A 357 3.84 26.89 -9.31
CA VAL A 357 3.56 27.95 -10.29
C VAL A 357 4.50 27.85 -11.50
N HIS A 358 5.78 27.53 -11.27
CA HIS A 358 6.79 27.38 -12.33
C HIS A 358 6.84 25.96 -12.91
N GLY A 359 5.97 25.05 -12.47
CA GLY A 359 5.90 23.67 -12.97
C GLY A 359 7.05 22.75 -12.54
N HIS A 360 7.94 23.18 -11.64
CA HIS A 360 9.07 22.39 -11.17
C HIS A 360 8.66 21.10 -10.43
N VAL A 361 7.48 21.09 -9.80
CA VAL A 361 6.94 19.89 -9.15
C VAL A 361 6.59 18.76 -10.13
N PHE A 362 6.48 19.07 -11.42
CA PHE A 362 6.17 18.13 -12.50
C PHE A 362 7.41 17.69 -13.30
N VAL A 363 8.60 18.18 -12.95
CA VAL A 363 9.85 17.72 -13.55
C VAL A 363 10.03 16.24 -13.19
N ILE A 364 10.29 15.41 -14.21
CA ILE A 364 10.45 13.96 -14.06
C ILE A 364 11.55 13.68 -13.03
N PRO A 365 11.19 13.09 -11.89
CA PRO A 365 12.18 12.82 -10.89
C PRO A 365 13.05 11.63 -11.31
N THR A 366 14.34 11.88 -11.48
CA THR A 366 15.29 10.88 -11.97
C THR A 366 15.93 10.06 -10.84
N ARG A 367 15.90 10.60 -9.62
CA ARG A 367 16.44 9.97 -8.42
C ARG A 367 15.46 9.14 -7.67
#